data_AF-A0A1A2IUZ0-F1
#
_entry.id   AF-A0A1A2IUZ0-F1
#
_cell.length_a   1.000
_cell.length_b   1.000
_cell.length_c   1.000
_cell.angle_alpha   90.00
_cell.angle_beta   90.00
_cell.angle_gamma   90.00
#
_symmetry.space_group_name_H-M   'P 1'
#
loop_
_entity.id
_entity.type
_entity.pdbx_description
1 polymer ?
#
loop_
_entity_poly.entity_id
_entity_poly.type
_entity_poly.pdbx_seq_one_letter_code
_entity_poly.pdbx_strand_id
1 'polypeptide(L)'
;MGDNGASEAVARAVGKLTEALETVERARGHLYSFHQLTGRADLQLDEAVAQLRDLGHSDLAQHISHELIGRNVLPGRWTFQVVDDYDDGYYRCFQEVEHLVRSRLTGGRRHLYEAQLKESRRTHDHPAHTAAPTDHSAKE
;
A
#
# COMPACT_ATOMS: atom_id res chain seq x y z
N MET A 1 -20.46 33.36 8.42
CA MET A 1 -19.09 32.86 8.14
C MET A 1 -18.69 31.61 8.96
N GLY A 2 -19.59 30.93 9.68
CA GLY A 2 -19.19 29.88 10.66
C GLY A 2 -19.21 28.41 10.19
N ASP A 3 -19.95 28.05 9.14
CA ASP A 3 -20.24 26.63 8.81
C ASP A 3 -19.29 26.04 7.74
N ASN A 4 -18.96 26.83 6.71
CA ASN A 4 -18.11 26.37 5.60
C ASN A 4 -16.66 26.08 6.06
N GLY A 5 -16.12 26.90 6.98
CA GLY A 5 -14.76 26.70 7.50
C GLY A 5 -14.61 25.44 8.37
N ALA A 6 -15.67 25.08 9.11
CA ALA A 6 -15.70 23.85 9.88
C ALA A 6 -15.77 22.62 8.96
N SER A 7 -16.63 22.66 7.93
CA SER A 7 -16.72 21.60 6.93
C SER A 7 -15.41 21.42 6.16
N GLU A 8 -14.70 22.49 5.83
CA GLU A 8 -13.41 22.44 5.13
C GLU A 8 -12.31 21.87 6.04
N ALA A 9 -12.29 22.26 7.32
CA ALA A 9 -11.37 21.68 8.30
C ALA A 9 -11.59 20.17 8.50
N VAL A 10 -12.86 19.73 8.53
CA VAL A 10 -13.21 18.31 8.57
C VAL A 10 -12.74 17.60 7.30
N ALA A 11 -13.02 18.15 6.11
CA ALA A 11 -12.58 17.55 4.85
C ALA A 11 -11.06 17.39 4.80
N ARG A 12 -10.30 18.41 5.22
CA ARG A 12 -8.83 18.36 5.33
C ARG A 12 -8.34 17.26 6.28
N ALA A 13 -8.92 17.16 7.47
CA ALA A 13 -8.51 16.19 8.47
C ALA A 13 -8.77 14.75 8.01
N VAL A 14 -9.96 14.49 7.45
CA VAL A 14 -10.30 13.16 6.89
C VAL A 14 -9.43 12.84 5.69
N GLY A 15 -9.23 13.80 4.77
CA GLY A 15 -8.32 13.63 3.64
C GLY A 15 -6.90 13.25 4.08
N LYS A 16 -6.38 13.89 5.15
CA LYS A 16 -5.06 13.54 5.68
C LYS A 16 -4.99 12.13 6.28
N LEU A 17 -6.07 11.65 6.89
CA LEU A 17 -6.15 10.28 7.37
C LEU A 17 -6.19 9.27 6.20
N THR A 18 -6.95 9.57 5.15
CA THR A 18 -6.98 8.74 3.93
C THR A 18 -5.61 8.73 3.24
N GLU A 19 -4.92 9.87 3.12
CA GLU A 19 -3.55 9.96 2.59
C GLU A 19 -2.56 9.09 3.40
N ALA A 20 -2.73 9.04 4.72
CA ALA A 20 -1.93 8.16 5.57
C ALA A 20 -2.22 6.68 5.28
N LEU A 21 -3.49 6.29 5.09
CA LEU A 21 -3.85 4.93 4.67
C LEU A 21 -3.26 4.58 3.29
N GLU A 22 -3.30 5.49 2.32
CA GLU A 22 -2.67 5.30 1.01
C GLU A 22 -1.16 5.10 1.11
N THR A 23 -0.50 5.79 2.05
CA THR A 23 0.92 5.58 2.33
C THR A 23 1.18 4.19 2.92
N VAL A 24 0.31 3.71 3.82
CA VAL A 24 0.35 2.34 4.37
C VAL A 24 0.11 1.30 3.27
N GLU A 25 -0.81 1.54 2.33
CA GLU A 25 -1.02 0.68 1.16
C GLU A 25 0.25 0.54 0.31
N ARG A 26 1.00 1.62 0.13
CA ARG A 26 2.28 1.58 -0.58
C ARG A 26 3.33 0.76 0.18
N ALA A 27 3.39 0.91 1.50
CA ALA A 27 4.25 0.09 2.35
C ALA A 27 3.88 -1.41 2.25
N ARG A 28 2.57 -1.72 2.25
CA ARG A 28 2.04 -3.07 2.00
C ARG A 28 2.52 -3.62 0.66
N GLY A 29 2.44 -2.84 -0.42
CA GLY A 29 2.96 -3.23 -1.74
C GLY A 29 4.45 -3.60 -1.71
N HIS A 30 5.26 -2.92 -0.90
CA HIS A 30 6.66 -3.27 -0.71
C HIS A 30 6.86 -4.60 0.04
N LEU A 31 5.97 -4.99 0.95
CA LEU A 31 6.03 -6.31 1.58
C LEU A 31 5.74 -7.45 0.58
N TYR A 32 4.81 -7.25 -0.36
CA TYR A 32 4.59 -8.21 -1.44
C TYR A 32 5.79 -8.34 -2.36
N SER A 33 6.41 -7.20 -2.71
CA SER A 33 7.64 -7.20 -3.50
C SER A 33 8.78 -7.90 -2.76
N PHE A 34 8.94 -7.63 -1.47
CA PHE A 34 9.89 -8.32 -0.59
C PHE A 34 9.66 -9.83 -0.59
N HIS A 35 8.42 -10.28 -0.36
CA HIS A 35 8.07 -11.71 -0.37
C HIS A 35 8.44 -12.40 -1.69
N GLN A 36 8.08 -11.80 -2.82
CA GLN A 36 8.38 -12.36 -4.15
C GLN A 36 9.88 -12.40 -4.44
N LEU A 37 10.60 -11.32 -4.13
CA LEU A 37 12.04 -11.24 -4.37
C LEU A 37 12.81 -12.22 -3.48
N THR A 38 12.45 -12.35 -2.21
CA THR A 38 13.09 -13.32 -1.31
C THR A 38 12.77 -14.75 -1.72
N GLY A 39 11.52 -15.07 -2.08
CA GLY A 39 11.18 -16.42 -2.57
C GLY A 39 11.92 -16.77 -3.86
N ARG A 40 12.10 -15.80 -4.78
CA ARG A 40 12.94 -16.00 -5.96
C ARG A 40 14.39 -16.25 -5.61
N ALA A 41 14.96 -15.50 -4.67
CA ALA A 41 16.34 -15.68 -4.24
C ALA A 41 16.57 -17.04 -3.57
N ASP A 42 15.58 -17.55 -2.82
CA ASP A 42 15.60 -18.88 -2.21
C ASP A 42 15.67 -19.98 -3.28
N LEU A 43 14.90 -19.87 -4.37
CA LEU A 43 15.01 -20.79 -5.52
C LEU A 43 16.36 -20.70 -6.24
N GLN A 44 16.93 -19.51 -6.36
CA GLN A 44 18.28 -19.34 -6.94
C GLN A 44 19.36 -19.98 -6.04
N LEU A 45 19.12 -20.04 -4.73
CA LEU A 45 20.01 -20.68 -3.79
C LEU A 45 20.04 -22.21 -4.00
N ASP A 46 18.90 -22.84 -4.29
CA ASP A 46 18.85 -24.26 -4.66
C ASP A 46 19.73 -24.55 -5.88
N GLU A 47 19.64 -23.71 -6.92
CA GLU A 47 20.48 -23.84 -8.12
C GLU A 47 21.96 -23.69 -7.80
N ALA A 48 22.34 -22.73 -6.96
CA ALA A 48 23.72 -22.53 -6.53
C ALA A 48 24.25 -23.73 -5.72
N VAL A 49 23.45 -24.29 -4.82
CA VAL A 49 23.78 -25.50 -4.05
C VAL A 49 24.00 -26.69 -4.97
N ALA A 50 23.14 -26.88 -5.98
CA ALA A 50 23.30 -27.95 -6.96
C ALA A 50 24.63 -27.80 -7.75
N GLN A 51 24.92 -26.60 -8.25
CA GLN A 51 26.17 -26.34 -8.98
C GLN A 51 27.41 -26.58 -8.12
N LEU A 52 27.38 -26.18 -6.84
CA LEU A 52 28.49 -26.45 -5.92
C LEU A 52 28.73 -27.95 -5.72
N ARG A 53 27.66 -28.76 -5.66
CA ARG A 53 27.79 -30.23 -5.58
C ARG A 53 28.40 -30.81 -6.84
N ASP A 54 27.96 -30.36 -8.02
CA ASP A 54 28.47 -30.82 -9.31
C ASP A 54 29.95 -30.50 -9.51
N LEU A 55 30.42 -29.38 -8.93
CA LEU A 55 31.83 -28.99 -8.92
C LEU A 55 32.66 -29.68 -7.83
N GLY A 56 32.07 -30.58 -7.04
CA GLY A 56 32.76 -31.33 -5.98
C GLY A 56 32.88 -30.58 -4.65
N HIS A 57 32.26 -29.41 -4.49
CA HIS A 57 32.27 -28.61 -3.26
C HIS A 57 31.12 -29.00 -2.32
N SER A 58 31.00 -30.28 -2.00
CA SER A 58 29.90 -30.82 -1.19
C SER A 58 29.81 -30.21 0.21
N ASP A 59 30.95 -29.93 0.85
CA ASP A 59 30.98 -29.35 2.21
C ASP A 59 30.38 -27.94 2.23
N LEU A 60 30.69 -27.11 1.22
CA LEU A 60 30.12 -25.77 1.07
C LEU A 60 28.62 -25.84 0.74
N ALA A 61 28.23 -26.73 -0.17
CA ALA A 61 26.83 -26.95 -0.50
C ALA A 61 26.01 -27.39 0.73
N GLN A 62 26.57 -28.26 1.57
CA GLN A 62 25.95 -28.70 2.81
C GLN A 62 25.85 -27.57 3.83
N HIS A 63 26.92 -26.78 4.01
CA HIS A 63 26.90 -25.64 4.91
C HIS A 63 25.83 -24.62 4.52
N ILE A 64 25.75 -24.25 3.25
CA ILE A 64 24.72 -23.33 2.72
C ILE A 64 23.31 -23.91 2.96
N SER A 65 23.11 -25.19 2.63
CA SER A 65 21.81 -25.85 2.82
C SER A 65 21.38 -25.84 4.28
N HIS A 66 22.32 -26.00 5.22
CA HIS A 66 22.03 -26.01 6.64
C HIS A 66 21.73 -24.60 7.18
N GLU A 67 22.50 -23.59 6.76
CA GLU A 67 22.40 -22.24 7.33
C GLU A 67 21.28 -21.39 6.72
N LEU A 68 21.01 -21.56 5.42
CA LEU A 68 20.19 -20.64 4.63
C LEU A 68 18.88 -21.26 4.14
N ILE A 69 18.88 -22.50 3.65
CA ILE A 69 17.66 -23.12 3.11
C ILE A 69 16.68 -23.40 4.26
N GLY A 70 15.45 -22.90 4.14
CA GLY A 70 14.41 -23.00 5.17
C GLY A 70 14.61 -22.05 6.35
N ARG A 71 15.61 -21.16 6.31
CA ARG A 71 15.83 -20.15 7.36
C ARG A 71 14.74 -19.09 7.29
N ASN A 72 14.06 -18.83 8.40
CA ASN A 72 13.09 -17.74 8.48
C ASN A 72 13.74 -16.34 8.36
N VAL A 73 13.09 -15.39 7.68
CA VAL A 73 13.59 -13.99 7.56
C VAL A 73 13.48 -13.21 8.87
N LEU A 74 12.54 -13.59 9.72
CA LEU A 74 12.32 -13.05 11.07
C LEU A 74 12.04 -14.23 12.02
N PRO A 75 12.20 -14.06 13.35
CA PRO A 75 11.89 -15.13 14.30
C PRO A 75 10.49 -15.71 14.10
N GLY A 76 10.43 -17.00 13.74
CA GLY A 76 9.20 -17.76 13.50
C GLY A 76 8.41 -17.37 12.25
N ARG A 77 8.98 -16.58 11.33
CA ARG A 77 8.26 -16.04 10.17
C ARG A 77 9.08 -16.13 8.90
N TRP A 78 8.55 -16.86 7.93
CA TRP A 78 8.89 -16.67 6.53
C TRP A 78 8.17 -15.46 5.97
N THR A 79 8.52 -15.07 4.74
CA THR A 79 8.09 -13.80 4.17
C THR A 79 6.57 -13.70 3.99
N PHE A 80 5.86 -14.79 3.71
CA PHE A 80 4.40 -14.75 3.61
C PHE A 80 3.74 -14.50 4.97
N GLN A 81 4.25 -15.07 6.08
CA GLN A 81 3.71 -14.75 7.40
C GLN A 81 3.96 -13.28 7.80
N VAL A 82 5.04 -12.66 7.31
CA VAL A 82 5.25 -11.21 7.51
C VAL A 82 4.18 -10.40 6.77
N VAL A 83 3.81 -10.82 5.55
CA VAL A 83 2.71 -10.20 4.79
C VAL A 83 1.38 -10.41 5.53
N ASP A 84 1.07 -11.63 5.92
CA ASP A 84 -0.18 -11.98 6.61
C ASP A 84 -0.32 -11.20 7.93
N ASP A 85 0.72 -11.16 8.75
CA ASP A 85 0.69 -10.41 10.02
C ASP A 85 0.50 -8.90 9.81
N TYR A 86 1.05 -8.34 8.73
CA TYR A 86 0.87 -6.93 8.40
C TYR A 86 -0.56 -6.64 7.93
N ASP A 87 -1.07 -7.48 7.03
CA ASP A 87 -2.41 -7.39 6.45
C ASP A 87 -3.49 -7.56 7.52
N ASP A 88 -3.38 -8.61 8.32
CA ASP A 88 -4.37 -8.97 9.33
C ASP A 88 -4.32 -8.07 10.57
N GLY A 89 -3.15 -7.51 10.87
CA GLY A 89 -2.92 -6.64 12.00
C GLY A 89 -3.03 -5.16 11.64
N TYR A 90 -1.89 -4.56 11.29
CA TYR A 90 -1.75 -3.11 11.18
C TYR A 90 -2.62 -2.52 10.07
N TYR A 91 -2.59 -3.14 8.89
CA TYR A 91 -3.31 -2.63 7.71
C TYR A 91 -4.83 -2.71 7.88
N ARG A 92 -5.38 -3.87 8.28
CA ARG A 92 -6.82 -4.02 8.58
C ARG A 92 -7.30 -2.99 9.60
N CYS A 93 -6.59 -2.85 10.71
CA CYS A 93 -6.94 -1.87 11.75
C CYS A 93 -6.97 -0.44 11.19
N PHE A 94 -5.99 -0.07 10.36
CA PHE A 94 -5.96 1.26 9.73
C PHE A 94 -7.16 1.47 8.82
N GLN A 95 -7.50 0.49 7.97
CA GLN A 95 -8.66 0.55 7.09
C GLN A 95 -9.98 0.75 7.87
N GLU A 96 -10.16 -0.01 8.95
CA GLU A 96 -11.34 0.08 9.81
C GLU A 96 -11.48 1.46 10.46
N VAL A 97 -10.38 2.01 10.97
CA VAL A 97 -10.34 3.34 11.59
C VAL A 97 -10.58 4.46 10.57
N GLU A 98 -9.94 4.41 9.40
CA GLU A 98 -10.21 5.35 8.31
C GLU A 98 -11.69 5.32 7.92
N HIS A 99 -12.22 4.12 7.71
CA HIS A 99 -13.61 3.94 7.30
C HIS A 99 -14.58 4.50 8.34
N LEU A 100 -14.33 4.25 9.62
CA LEU A 100 -15.12 4.78 10.73
C LEU A 100 -15.13 6.31 10.71
N VAL A 101 -13.95 6.93 10.65
CA VAL A 101 -13.79 8.39 10.70
C VAL A 101 -14.46 9.04 9.49
N ARG A 102 -14.20 8.54 8.29
CA ARG A 102 -14.81 9.03 7.05
C ARG A 102 -16.33 8.87 7.06
N SER A 103 -16.84 7.71 7.50
CA SER A 103 -18.28 7.47 7.59
C SER A 103 -18.98 8.48 8.52
N ARG A 104 -18.39 8.75 9.68
CA ARG A 104 -18.96 9.68 10.67
C ARG A 104 -18.87 11.14 10.26
N LEU A 105 -17.75 11.56 9.67
CA LEU A 105 -17.46 12.98 9.46
C LEU A 105 -17.78 13.49 8.05
N THR A 106 -17.83 12.61 7.05
CA THR A 106 -18.08 13.02 5.66
C THR A 106 -19.27 12.31 5.00
N GLY A 107 -19.99 11.47 5.76
CA GLY A 107 -21.05 10.62 5.23
C GLY A 107 -20.50 9.54 4.29
N GLY A 108 -19.26 9.10 4.51
CA GLY A 108 -18.62 8.07 3.69
C GLY A 108 -18.05 8.56 2.36
N ARG A 109 -18.25 9.85 2.01
CA ARG A 109 -17.75 10.42 0.75
C ARG A 109 -16.22 10.37 0.71
N ARG A 110 -15.69 9.81 -0.39
CA ARG A 110 -14.26 9.73 -0.68
C ARG A 110 -13.77 10.99 -1.38
N HIS A 111 -12.50 11.33 -1.18
CA HIS A 111 -11.79 12.40 -1.87
C HIS A 111 -12.46 13.79 -1.79
N LEU A 112 -13.14 14.10 -0.68
CA LEU A 112 -13.86 15.38 -0.55
C LEU A 112 -12.92 16.58 -0.59
N TYR A 113 -11.77 16.48 0.08
CA TYR A 113 -10.82 17.57 0.12
C TYR A 113 -10.18 17.79 -1.25
N GLU A 114 -9.79 16.72 -1.94
CA GLU A 114 -9.23 16.78 -3.29
C GLU A 114 -10.26 17.31 -4.29
N ALA A 115 -11.54 16.94 -4.16
CA ALA A 115 -12.62 17.47 -4.99
C ALA A 115 -12.80 18.98 -4.78
N GLN A 116 -12.80 19.47 -3.54
CA GLN A 116 -12.84 20.90 -3.23
C GLN A 116 -11.60 21.64 -3.76
N LEU A 117 -10.43 21.04 -3.63
CA LEU A 117 -9.18 21.60 -4.14
C LEU A 117 -9.16 21.66 -5.67
N LYS A 118 -9.67 20.62 -6.34
CA LYS A 118 -9.84 20.59 -7.80
C LYS A 118 -10.81 21.69 -8.24
N GLU A 119 -11.97 21.78 -7.59
CA GLU A 119 -13.00 22.78 -7.89
C GLU A 119 -12.46 24.21 -7.80
N SER A 120 -11.77 24.55 -6.71
CA SER A 120 -11.17 25.88 -6.54
C SER A 120 -10.05 26.21 -7.56
N ARG A 121 -9.41 25.19 -8.15
CA ARG A 121 -8.32 25.35 -9.11
C ARG A 121 -8.76 25.30 -10.58
N ARG A 122 -9.98 24.85 -10.86
CA ARG A 122 -10.43 24.64 -12.25
C ARG A 122 -10.72 25.96 -12.96
N THR A 123 -10.33 26.06 -14.22
CA THR A 123 -10.82 27.14 -15.09
C THR A 123 -12.26 26.84 -15.45
N HIS A 124 -13.15 27.78 -15.17
CA HIS A 124 -14.55 27.65 -15.55
C HIS A 124 -14.67 27.73 -17.09
N ASP A 125 -15.64 27.01 -17.65
CA ASP A 125 -15.95 26.96 -19.08
C ASP A 125 -14.85 26.38 -19.99
N HIS A 126 -13.77 25.84 -19.41
CA HIS A 126 -12.74 25.13 -20.18
C HIS A 126 -13.12 23.64 -20.34
N PRO A 127 -13.13 23.08 -21.57
CA PRO A 127 -13.68 21.74 -21.82
C PRO A 127 -12.93 20.58 -21.18
N ALA A 128 -11.66 20.78 -20.80
CA ALA A 128 -10.88 19.80 -20.06
C ALA A 128 -10.95 19.99 -18.53
N HIS A 129 -11.56 21.06 -18.01
CA HIS A 129 -11.55 21.43 -16.59
C HIS A 129 -12.94 21.24 -15.96
N THR A 130 -13.64 20.17 -16.33
CA THR A 130 -14.97 19.85 -15.82
C THR A 130 -14.93 19.49 -14.33
N ALA A 131 -16.01 19.79 -13.60
CA ALA A 131 -16.07 19.59 -12.15
C ALA A 131 -16.04 18.09 -11.81
N ALA A 132 -16.79 17.28 -12.55
CA ALA A 132 -16.96 15.84 -12.32
C ALA A 132 -16.86 15.03 -13.64
N PRO A 133 -16.62 13.70 -13.57
CA PRO A 133 -16.53 12.85 -14.76
C PRO A 133 -17.80 12.86 -15.65
N THR A 134 -18.97 13.11 -15.07
CA THR A 134 -20.27 13.15 -15.77
C THR A 134 -20.70 14.57 -16.16
N ASP A 135 -19.84 15.56 -15.95
CA ASP A 135 -20.14 16.95 -16.28
C ASP A 135 -19.91 17.18 -17.78
N HIS A 136 -21.00 17.38 -18.52
CA HIS A 136 -21.03 17.61 -19.96
C HIS A 136 -21.24 19.08 -20.32
N SER A 137 -21.18 20.00 -19.34
CA SER A 137 -21.44 21.44 -19.54
C SER A 137 -20.51 22.13 -20.55
N ALA A 138 -19.41 21.50 -20.94
CA ALA A 138 -18.45 22.04 -21.90
C ALA A 138 -18.56 21.47 -23.33
N LYS A 139 -19.71 20.88 -23.70
CA LYS A 139 -19.97 20.33 -25.04
C LYS A 139 -20.75 21.27 -25.98
N GLU A 140 -20.97 22.52 -25.59
CA GLU A 140 -21.51 23.57 -26.49
C GLU A 140 -20.41 24.56 -26.86
#